data_AF-A0AAD4V9S9-F1
#
_entry.id   AF-A0AAD4V9S9-F1
#
_cell.length_a   1.000
_cell.length_b   1.000
_cell.length_c   1.000
_cell.angle_alpha   90.00
_cell.angle_beta   90.00
_cell.angle_gamma   90.00
#
_symmetry.space_group_name_H-M   'P 1'
#
loop_
_entity.id
_entity.type
_entity.pdbx_description
1 polymer ?
#
loop_
_entity_poly.entity_id
_entity_poly.type
_entity_poly.pdbx_seq_one_letter_code
_entity_poly.pdbx_strand_id
1 'polypeptide(L)'
;MQDDNDLKKEASREDSDILSIWWGNEIRNLLQTIKHIHSHKLFHMGLNKMENYVVVDDQIKIINIQSSFADLEDVENTTKLRTLRIDELKALRNMLKERILLPGVPWIDRDYFFVFFDNVKYEYPTFVNKLASHPFLLTHEKRMECFRNIVRRSTNENLDHPSEAVDTEVRRLYPNFLDEIYTIL
;
A
#
# COMPACT_ATOMS: atom_id res chain seq x y z
N MET A 1 8.96 42.27 15.51
CA MET A 1 9.47 41.93 14.17
C MET A 1 9.75 40.44 14.23
N GLN A 2 8.74 39.66 13.87
CA GLN A 2 8.76 38.20 13.97
C GLN A 2 9.51 37.68 12.74
N ASP A 3 10.56 36.88 12.95
CA ASP A 3 11.45 36.44 11.87
C ASP A 3 10.69 35.58 10.85
N ASP A 4 10.77 35.97 9.57
CA ASP A 4 10.24 35.22 8.40
C ASP A 4 10.80 33.77 8.29
N ASN A 5 11.78 33.43 9.12
CA ASN A 5 12.36 32.09 9.23
C ASN A 5 11.54 31.13 10.11
N ASP A 6 10.77 31.64 11.08
CA ASP A 6 9.91 30.79 11.92
C ASP A 6 8.62 30.41 11.19
N LEU A 7 8.07 31.31 10.36
CA LEU A 7 6.94 31.03 9.47
C LEU A 7 7.26 29.98 8.39
N LYS A 8 8.50 29.96 7.89
CA LYS A 8 8.96 28.90 6.96
C LYS A 8 9.20 27.56 7.65
N LYS A 9 9.57 27.57 8.93
CA LYS A 9 9.72 26.33 9.73
C LYS A 9 8.37 25.74 10.13
N GLU A 10 7.36 26.56 10.43
CA GLU A 10 6.02 26.08 10.76
C GLU A 10 5.27 25.56 9.52
N ALA A 11 5.40 26.22 8.36
CA ALA A 11 4.84 25.70 7.10
C ALA A 11 5.46 24.35 6.67
N SER A 12 6.71 24.07 7.06
CA SER A 12 7.38 22.79 6.74
C SER A 12 6.94 21.60 7.61
N ARG A 13 6.14 21.83 8.66
CA ARG A 13 5.65 20.78 9.56
C ARG A 13 4.23 20.32 9.23
N GLU A 14 3.41 21.15 8.59
CA GLU A 14 2.04 20.76 8.19
C GLU A 14 2.01 19.94 6.90
N ASP A 15 3.00 20.11 6.01
CA ASP A 15 3.11 19.32 4.77
C ASP A 15 3.74 17.93 4.96
N SER A 16 4.12 17.56 6.20
CA SER A 16 4.62 16.22 6.51
C SER A 16 3.51 15.23 6.84
N ASP A 17 2.36 15.33 6.19
CA ASP A 17 1.44 14.20 6.07
C ASP A 17 2.13 13.18 5.15
N ILE A 18 2.94 12.32 5.77
CA ILE A 18 3.99 11.49 5.16
C ILE A 18 3.44 10.57 4.03
N LEU A 19 2.13 10.36 3.97
CA LEU A 19 1.40 9.98 2.77
C LEU A 19 0.14 10.84 2.71
N SER A 20 0.06 11.80 1.79
CA SER A 20 -1.18 12.57 1.62
C SER A 20 -2.33 11.59 1.37
N ILE A 21 -3.53 11.88 1.90
CA ILE A 21 -4.74 11.05 1.69
C ILE A 21 -4.93 10.71 0.21
N TRP A 22 -4.55 11.66 -0.66
CA TRP A 22 -4.48 11.49 -2.09
C TRP A 22 -3.63 10.28 -2.52
N TRP A 23 -2.35 10.21 -2.12
CA TRP A 23 -1.47 9.08 -2.47
C TRP A 23 -2.00 7.73 -2.00
N GLY A 24 -2.55 7.67 -0.78
CA GLY A 24 -3.15 6.44 -0.27
C GLY A 24 -4.33 5.96 -1.12
N ASN A 25 -5.14 6.90 -1.63
CA ASN A 25 -6.25 6.61 -2.52
C ASN A 25 -5.78 6.23 -3.93
N GLU A 26 -4.78 6.92 -4.47
CA GLU A 26 -4.26 6.63 -5.81
C GLU A 26 -3.60 5.26 -5.88
N ILE A 27 -2.82 4.86 -4.87
CA ILE A 27 -2.26 3.50 -4.82
C ILE A 27 -3.38 2.44 -4.76
N ARG A 28 -4.45 2.68 -3.98
CA ARG A 28 -5.63 1.81 -3.95
C ARG A 28 -6.30 1.70 -5.32
N ASN A 29 -6.48 2.84 -6.00
CA ASN A 29 -7.11 2.90 -7.32
C ASN A 29 -6.27 2.14 -8.36
N LEU A 30 -4.94 2.30 -8.33
CA LEU A 30 -4.02 1.56 -9.20
C LEU A 30 -4.11 0.04 -8.96
N LEU A 31 -4.11 -0.40 -7.71
CA LEU A 31 -4.26 -1.83 -7.36
C LEU A 31 -5.57 -2.41 -7.88
N GLN A 32 -6.69 -1.70 -7.75
CA GLN A 32 -7.98 -2.15 -8.28
C GLN A 32 -8.01 -2.12 -9.81
N THR A 33 -7.37 -1.13 -10.44
CA THR A 33 -7.26 -1.04 -11.90
C THR A 33 -6.47 -2.22 -12.46
N ILE A 34 -5.33 -2.57 -11.86
CA ILE A 34 -4.53 -3.73 -12.26
C ILE A 34 -5.33 -5.03 -12.09
N LYS A 35 -6.03 -5.20 -10.97
CA LYS A 35 -6.93 -6.34 -10.76
C LYS A 35 -8.01 -6.42 -11.84
N HIS A 36 -8.56 -5.28 -12.24
CA HIS A 36 -9.54 -5.18 -13.31
C HIS A 36 -8.96 -5.59 -14.67
N ILE A 37 -7.78 -5.08 -15.03
CA ILE A 37 -7.01 -5.47 -16.24
C ILE A 37 -6.81 -6.99 -16.27
N HIS A 38 -6.31 -7.57 -15.17
CA HIS A 38 -6.09 -9.01 -15.07
C HIS A 38 -7.37 -9.86 -15.13
N SER A 39 -8.51 -9.32 -14.68
CA SER A 39 -9.81 -10.01 -14.78
C SER A 39 -10.30 -10.10 -16.23
N HIS A 40 -9.88 -9.17 -17.08
CA HIS A 40 -10.13 -9.16 -18.52
C HIS A 40 -9.08 -9.92 -19.33
N LYS A 41 -8.23 -10.71 -18.64
CA LYS A 41 -7.14 -11.49 -19.28
C LYS A 41 -6.18 -10.59 -20.06
N LEU A 42 -5.98 -9.36 -19.60
CA LEU A 42 -5.00 -8.42 -20.13
C LEU A 42 -3.84 -8.28 -19.15
N PHE A 43 -2.71 -7.82 -19.68
CA PHE A 43 -1.52 -7.50 -18.94
C PHE A 43 -0.88 -6.22 -19.46
N HIS A 44 -0.25 -5.47 -18.56
CA HIS A 44 0.41 -4.25 -18.92
C HIS A 44 1.88 -4.47 -19.34
N MET A 45 2.64 -5.31 -18.65
CA MET A 45 4.06 -5.66 -18.93
C MET A 45 5.06 -4.49 -18.79
N GLY A 46 4.68 -3.40 -18.14
CA GLY A 46 5.47 -2.16 -18.11
C GLY A 46 5.20 -1.25 -16.92
N LEU A 47 4.55 -1.76 -15.87
CA LEU A 47 4.13 -0.97 -14.71
C LEU A 47 5.30 -0.39 -13.89
N ASN A 48 6.54 -0.83 -14.15
CA ASN A 48 7.73 -0.25 -13.54
C ASN A 48 8.16 1.10 -14.16
N LYS A 49 7.58 1.52 -15.29
CA LYS A 49 8.00 2.72 -16.03
C LYS A 49 6.98 3.86 -15.90
N MET A 50 7.46 5.07 -15.56
CA MET A 50 6.61 6.26 -15.39
C MET A 50 5.88 6.69 -16.66
N GLU A 51 6.44 6.41 -17.84
CA GLU A 51 5.83 6.73 -19.15
C GLU A 51 4.48 6.02 -19.40
N ASN A 52 4.13 5.04 -18.57
CA ASN A 52 2.89 4.29 -18.64
C ASN A 52 1.81 4.81 -17.68
N TYR A 53 2.07 5.95 -17.04
CA TYR A 53 1.14 6.60 -16.13
C TYR A 53 0.91 8.04 -16.57
N VAL A 54 -0.33 8.50 -16.41
CA VAL A 54 -0.72 9.89 -16.67
C VAL A 54 -1.66 10.36 -15.57
N VAL A 55 -1.57 11.63 -15.20
CA VAL A 55 -2.53 12.26 -14.28
C VAL A 55 -3.61 12.94 -15.12
N VAL A 56 -4.86 12.54 -14.93
CA VAL A 56 -6.04 13.12 -15.58
C VAL A 56 -7.11 13.34 -14.53
N ASP A 57 -7.63 14.56 -14.43
CA ASP A 57 -8.63 14.94 -13.43
C ASP A 57 -8.23 14.56 -12.00
N ASP A 58 -6.98 14.87 -11.64
CA ASP A 58 -6.39 14.59 -10.32
C ASP A 58 -6.30 13.09 -9.96
N GLN A 59 -6.34 12.20 -10.96
CA GLN A 59 -6.22 10.75 -10.79
C GLN A 59 -5.11 10.18 -11.67
N ILE A 60 -4.36 9.23 -11.11
CA ILE A 60 -3.35 8.47 -11.84
C ILE A 60 -4.05 7.38 -12.64
N LYS A 61 -3.87 7.41 -13.96
CA LYS A 61 -4.37 6.42 -14.90
C LYS A 61 -3.23 5.64 -15.52
N ILE A 62 -3.47 4.34 -15.74
CA ILE A 62 -2.58 3.45 -16.45
C ILE A 62 -2.90 3.53 -17.95
N ILE A 63 -1.89 3.75 -18.77
CA ILE A 63 -2.00 3.83 -20.25
C ILE A 63 -1.09 2.80 -20.91
N ASN A 64 -1.17 2.64 -22.23
CA ASN A 64 -0.29 1.74 -23.01
C ASN A 64 -0.37 0.26 -22.58
N ILE A 65 -1.58 -0.29 -22.36
CA ILE A 65 -1.76 -1.72 -22.06
C ILE A 65 -1.21 -2.54 -23.23
N GLN A 66 -0.19 -3.37 -22.99
CA GLN A 66 0.67 -3.93 -24.05
C GLN A 66 0.29 -5.33 -24.51
N SER A 67 -0.42 -6.12 -23.71
CA SER A 67 -0.68 -7.51 -24.09
C SER A 67 -1.98 -8.08 -23.54
N SER A 68 -2.42 -9.14 -24.21
CA SER A 68 -3.51 -10.01 -23.81
C SER A 68 -2.98 -11.40 -23.49
N PHE A 69 -3.83 -12.22 -22.87
CA PHE A 69 -3.53 -13.63 -22.61
C PHE A 69 -3.37 -14.44 -23.91
N ALA A 70 -4.01 -14.05 -25.01
CA ALA A 70 -3.84 -14.72 -26.30
C ALA A 70 -2.40 -14.54 -26.84
N ASP A 71 -1.76 -13.42 -26.51
CA ASP A 71 -0.36 -13.15 -26.88
C ASP A 71 0.64 -13.96 -26.03
N LEU A 72 0.15 -14.70 -25.04
CA LEU A 72 0.93 -15.50 -24.10
C LEU A 72 0.64 -16.99 -24.31
N GLU A 73 0.88 -17.50 -25.53
CA GLU A 73 0.47 -18.80 -26.12
C GLU A 73 0.59 -20.07 -25.22
N ASP A 74 1.20 -20.00 -24.02
CA ASP A 74 1.49 -21.11 -23.10
C ASP A 74 1.00 -20.92 -21.64
N VAL A 75 0.14 -19.94 -21.34
CA VAL A 75 -0.27 -19.59 -19.96
C VAL A 75 -1.50 -20.37 -19.47
N GLU A 76 -1.90 -21.48 -20.11
CA GLU A 76 -3.01 -22.32 -19.62
C GLU A 76 -2.81 -22.92 -18.21
N ASN A 77 -1.61 -22.81 -17.63
CA ASN A 77 -1.37 -23.19 -16.24
C ASN A 77 -1.73 -22.05 -15.27
N THR A 78 -2.70 -22.29 -14.40
CA THR A 78 -3.16 -21.37 -13.34
C THR A 78 -2.03 -20.86 -12.44
N THR A 79 -0.99 -21.66 -12.20
CA THR A 79 0.20 -21.26 -11.44
C THR A 79 1.04 -20.23 -12.18
N LYS A 80 1.30 -20.43 -13.49
CA LYS A 80 2.03 -19.45 -14.32
C LYS A 80 1.28 -18.13 -14.37
N LEU A 81 -0.05 -18.20 -14.56
CA LEU A 81 -0.90 -17.01 -14.58
C LEU A 81 -0.84 -16.23 -13.26
N ARG A 82 -0.86 -16.94 -12.13
CA ARG A 82 -0.71 -16.31 -10.81
C ARG A 82 0.64 -15.62 -10.68
N THR A 83 1.73 -16.28 -11.07
CA THR A 83 3.08 -15.69 -11.04
C THR A 83 3.14 -14.40 -11.83
N LEU A 84 2.66 -14.39 -13.08
CA LEU A 84 2.66 -13.18 -13.92
C LEU A 84 1.90 -12.01 -13.30
N ARG A 85 0.73 -12.29 -12.70
CA ARG A 85 -0.07 -11.26 -12.01
C ARG A 85 0.65 -10.68 -10.79
N ILE A 86 1.37 -11.52 -10.04
CA ILE A 86 2.18 -11.08 -8.91
C ILE A 86 3.38 -10.26 -9.40
N ASP A 87 4.00 -10.65 -10.51
CA ASP A 87 5.12 -9.92 -11.10
C ASP A 87 4.71 -8.52 -11.59
N GLU A 88 3.51 -8.35 -12.17
CA GLU A 88 2.94 -7.03 -12.50
C GLU A 88 2.78 -6.14 -11.25
N LEU A 89 2.30 -6.71 -10.15
CA LEU A 89 2.18 -5.97 -8.87
C LEU A 89 3.56 -5.61 -8.31
N LYS A 90 4.57 -6.47 -8.47
CA LYS A 90 5.95 -6.15 -8.10
C LYS A 90 6.55 -5.08 -9.01
N ALA A 91 6.18 -5.03 -10.28
CA ALA A 91 6.57 -3.94 -11.18
C ALA A 91 5.99 -2.60 -10.72
N LEU A 92 4.70 -2.56 -10.35
CA LEU A 92 4.09 -1.38 -9.70
C LEU A 92 4.85 -1.00 -8.43
N ARG A 93 5.12 -1.96 -7.53
CA ARG A 93 5.88 -1.72 -6.29
C ARG A 93 7.23 -1.06 -6.57
N ASN A 94 7.97 -1.54 -7.56
CA ASN A 94 9.28 -1.00 -7.89
C ASN A 94 9.17 0.45 -8.39
N MET A 95 8.16 0.77 -9.22
CA MET A 95 7.88 2.15 -9.63
C MET A 95 7.58 3.04 -8.41
N LEU A 96 6.69 2.60 -7.51
CA LEU A 96 6.34 3.34 -6.30
C LEU A 96 7.59 3.63 -5.43
N LYS A 97 8.47 2.64 -5.24
CA LYS A 97 9.71 2.80 -4.48
C LYS A 97 10.68 3.80 -5.11
N GLU A 98 10.89 3.69 -6.42
CA GLU A 98 11.93 4.45 -7.12
C GLU A 98 11.53 5.89 -7.43
N ARG A 99 10.23 6.16 -7.60
CA ARG A 99 9.77 7.39 -8.25
C ARG A 99 8.85 8.25 -7.41
N ILE A 100 8.23 7.68 -6.38
CA ILE A 100 7.17 8.37 -5.63
C ILE A 100 7.48 8.36 -4.13
N LEU A 101 7.72 7.19 -3.56
CA LEU A 101 7.88 6.98 -2.13
C LEU A 101 9.35 6.75 -1.79
N LEU A 102 10.22 7.67 -2.23
CA LEU A 102 11.66 7.59 -2.00
C LEU A 102 11.96 7.40 -0.49
N PRO A 103 12.90 6.51 -0.13
CA PRO A 103 13.26 6.29 1.25
C PRO A 103 14.00 7.52 1.79
N GLY A 104 13.25 8.39 2.48
CA GLY A 104 13.82 9.36 3.41
C GLY A 104 14.04 8.70 4.75
N VAL A 105 13.21 9.08 5.73
CA VAL A 105 13.20 8.48 7.07
C VAL A 105 12.62 7.05 7.01
N PRO A 106 13.17 6.09 7.78
CA PRO A 106 12.57 4.78 7.96
C PRO A 106 11.12 4.92 8.43
N TRP A 107 10.18 4.30 7.70
CA TRP A 107 8.78 4.29 8.07
C TRP A 107 8.30 2.86 8.03
N ILE A 108 8.13 2.27 9.21
CA ILE A 108 7.83 0.86 9.37
C ILE A 108 6.59 0.44 8.56
N ASP A 109 5.50 1.22 8.54
CA ASP A 109 4.31 0.89 7.76
C ASP A 109 4.60 0.81 6.25
N ARG A 110 5.34 1.79 5.72
CA ARG A 110 5.75 1.85 4.31
C ARG A 110 6.62 0.65 3.96
N ASP A 111 7.61 0.38 4.80
CA ASP A 111 8.60 -0.65 4.54
C ASP A 111 7.93 -2.03 4.57
N TYR A 112 7.03 -2.28 5.52
CA TYR A 112 6.22 -3.50 5.57
C TYR A 112 5.20 -3.60 4.43
N PHE A 113 4.57 -2.49 4.02
CA PHE A 113 3.72 -2.46 2.83
C PHE A 113 4.47 -2.97 1.61
N PHE A 114 5.70 -2.51 1.43
CA PHE A 114 6.53 -2.93 0.31
C PHE A 114 7.01 -4.38 0.40
N VAL A 115 7.30 -4.89 1.60
CA VAL A 115 7.61 -6.31 1.84
C VAL A 115 6.39 -7.19 1.55
N PHE A 116 5.18 -6.69 1.79
CA PHE A 116 3.96 -7.48 1.60
C PHE A 116 3.73 -7.93 0.14
N PHE A 117 4.26 -7.19 -0.84
CA PHE A 117 4.20 -7.60 -2.25
C PHE A 117 4.90 -8.94 -2.54
N ASP A 118 5.81 -9.37 -1.68
CA ASP A 118 6.49 -10.66 -1.80
C ASP A 118 5.78 -11.78 -1.00
N ASN A 119 4.67 -11.48 -0.30
CA ASN A 119 3.90 -12.44 0.48
C ASN A 119 2.96 -13.26 -0.40
N VAL A 120 3.45 -14.38 -0.91
CA VAL A 120 2.72 -15.29 -1.81
C VAL A 120 1.72 -16.22 -1.11
N LYS A 121 1.44 -16.04 0.19
CA LYS A 121 0.56 -16.96 0.95
C LYS A 121 -0.91 -16.90 0.51
N TYR A 122 -1.38 -15.78 -0.03
CA TYR A 122 -2.79 -15.55 -0.33
C TYR A 122 -3.13 -15.80 -1.80
N GLU A 123 -4.34 -16.31 -2.03
CA GLU A 123 -4.94 -16.36 -3.36
C GLU A 123 -5.04 -14.96 -3.99
N TYR A 124 -4.87 -14.87 -5.31
CA TYR A 124 -4.63 -13.61 -6.01
C TYR A 124 -5.68 -12.51 -5.71
N PRO A 125 -7.01 -12.75 -5.78
CA PRO A 125 -7.98 -11.70 -5.48
C PRO A 125 -7.91 -11.21 -4.02
N THR A 126 -7.68 -12.14 -3.08
CA THR A 126 -7.52 -11.84 -1.65
C THR A 126 -6.24 -11.06 -1.40
N PHE A 127 -5.14 -11.45 -2.07
CA PHE A 127 -3.86 -10.76 -2.01
C PHE A 127 -3.98 -9.27 -2.39
N VAL A 128 -4.65 -8.97 -3.51
CA VAL A 128 -4.85 -7.57 -3.93
C VAL A 128 -5.71 -6.79 -2.95
N ASN A 129 -6.78 -7.41 -2.43
CA ASN A 129 -7.65 -6.75 -1.45
C ASN A 129 -6.89 -6.44 -0.14
N LYS A 130 -6.01 -7.35 0.31
CA LYS A 130 -5.13 -7.13 1.46
C LYS A 130 -4.12 -6.01 1.21
N LEU A 131 -3.51 -5.97 0.03
CA LEU A 131 -2.63 -4.86 -0.38
C LEU A 131 -3.36 -3.52 -0.32
N ALA A 132 -4.57 -3.44 -0.88
CA ALA A 132 -5.36 -2.21 -0.91
C ALA A 132 -5.83 -1.76 0.49
N SER A 133 -5.97 -2.69 1.42
CA SER A 133 -6.40 -2.45 2.79
C SER A 133 -5.24 -2.31 3.78
N HIS A 134 -4.00 -2.32 3.30
CA HIS A 134 -2.82 -2.27 4.14
C HIS A 134 -2.78 -0.98 4.99
N PRO A 135 -2.42 -1.04 6.30
CA PRO A 135 -2.44 0.11 7.21
C PRO A 135 -1.71 1.35 6.69
N PHE A 136 -0.61 1.15 5.96
CA PHE A 136 0.14 2.20 5.28
C PHE A 136 -0.73 3.10 4.38
N LEU A 137 -1.71 2.51 3.69
CA LEU A 137 -2.58 3.24 2.79
C LEU A 137 -3.76 3.88 3.53
N LEU A 138 -4.03 3.53 4.78
CA LEU A 138 -5.20 4.03 5.53
C LEU A 138 -4.97 5.43 6.09
N THR A 139 -6.08 6.17 6.29
CA THR A 139 -6.07 7.42 7.08
C THR A 139 -5.68 7.12 8.52
N HIS A 140 -5.25 8.15 9.26
CA HIS A 140 -4.88 8.02 10.67
C HIS A 140 -6.00 7.40 11.52
N GLU A 141 -7.25 7.79 11.31
CA GLU A 141 -8.41 7.30 12.06
C GLU A 141 -8.65 5.81 11.80
N LYS A 142 -8.66 5.40 10.52
CA LYS A 142 -8.84 4.00 10.13
C LYS A 142 -7.69 3.13 10.59
N ARG A 143 -6.47 3.66 10.54
CA ARG A 143 -5.30 2.98 11.09
C ARG A 143 -5.49 2.74 12.57
N MET A 144 -5.90 3.76 13.33
CA MET A 144 -6.20 3.64 14.77
C MET A 144 -7.33 2.66 15.08
N GLU A 145 -8.33 2.56 14.22
CA GLU A 145 -9.38 1.57 14.34
C GLU A 145 -8.83 0.14 14.19
N CYS A 146 -7.96 -0.10 13.20
CA CYS A 146 -7.28 -1.39 13.05
C CYS A 146 -6.49 -1.77 14.32
N PHE A 147 -5.74 -0.82 14.89
CA PHE A 147 -5.04 -1.04 16.17
C PHE A 147 -5.99 -1.40 17.30
N ARG A 148 -7.02 -0.58 17.53
CA ARG A 148 -8.00 -0.82 18.61
C ARG A 148 -8.67 -2.18 18.48
N ASN A 149 -9.01 -2.60 17.26
CA ASN A 149 -9.66 -3.89 17.01
C ASN A 149 -8.73 -5.07 17.31
N ILE A 150 -7.43 -4.96 17.00
CA ILE A 150 -6.45 -6.01 17.30
C ILE A 150 -6.19 -6.07 18.79
N VAL A 151 -5.92 -4.95 19.44
CA VAL A 151 -5.72 -4.89 20.89
C VAL A 151 -6.89 -5.53 21.64
N ARG A 152 -8.14 -5.20 21.26
CA ARG A 152 -9.34 -5.82 21.83
C ARG A 152 -9.38 -7.35 21.66
N ARG A 153 -8.95 -7.86 20.50
CA ARG A 153 -8.91 -9.31 20.22
C ARG A 153 -7.80 -10.02 20.99
N SER A 154 -6.65 -9.37 21.17
CA SER A 154 -5.48 -9.96 21.82
C SER A 154 -5.54 -9.89 23.34
N THR A 155 -6.35 -8.99 23.92
CA THR A 155 -6.40 -8.78 25.39
C THR A 155 -7.70 -9.20 26.08
N ASN A 156 -8.79 -9.53 25.37
CA ASN A 156 -10.10 -9.80 26.00
C ASN A 156 -10.59 -8.68 26.96
N GLU A 157 -9.97 -7.49 26.97
CA GLU A 157 -10.29 -6.41 27.90
C GLU A 157 -10.43 -5.05 27.18
N ASN A 158 -11.43 -4.27 27.60
CA ASN A 158 -11.64 -2.90 27.17
C ASN A 158 -10.58 -2.00 27.83
N LEU A 159 -9.70 -1.40 27.03
CA LEU A 159 -8.72 -0.42 27.52
C LEU A 159 -9.27 1.00 27.41
N ASP A 160 -9.87 1.47 28.50
CA ASP A 160 -9.97 2.90 28.83
C ASP A 160 -8.75 3.25 29.70
N HIS A 161 -7.57 3.66 29.17
CA HIS A 161 -6.46 4.33 29.90
C HIS A 161 -5.19 4.60 29.02
N PRO A 162 -4.26 5.51 29.41
CA PRO A 162 -3.82 6.68 28.65
C PRO A 162 -2.73 6.41 27.58
N SER A 163 -2.73 7.33 26.59
CA SER A 163 -2.00 7.35 25.32
C SER A 163 -0.54 6.86 25.28
N GLU A 164 0.25 7.04 26.35
CA GLU A 164 1.71 6.82 26.29
C GLU A 164 2.13 5.36 26.51
N ALA A 165 1.42 4.66 27.41
CA ALA A 165 1.61 3.22 27.62
C ALA A 165 1.11 2.42 26.41
N VAL A 166 0.04 2.91 25.76
CA VAL A 166 -0.49 2.37 24.52
C VAL A 166 0.52 2.52 23.39
N ASP A 167 1.14 3.68 23.20
CA ASP A 167 2.13 3.88 22.14
C ASP A 167 3.39 3.00 22.30
N THR A 168 3.83 2.80 23.54
CA THR A 168 4.99 1.95 23.84
C THR A 168 4.67 0.48 23.58
N GLU A 169 3.49 0.02 24.01
CA GLU A 169 3.03 -1.35 23.79
C GLU A 169 2.69 -1.61 22.32
N VAL A 170 2.14 -0.62 21.62
CA VAL A 170 1.90 -0.65 20.17
C VAL A 170 3.21 -0.80 19.41
N ARG A 171 4.27 -0.05 19.74
CA ARG A 171 5.59 -0.24 19.13
C ARG A 171 6.21 -1.61 19.42
N ARG A 172 6.01 -2.14 20.63
CA ARG A 172 6.49 -3.46 21.04
C ARG A 172 5.77 -4.59 20.29
N LEU A 173 4.45 -4.45 20.12
CA LEU A 173 3.61 -5.43 19.45
C LEU A 173 3.57 -5.24 17.94
N TYR A 174 3.98 -4.08 17.40
CA TYR A 174 3.89 -3.70 15.99
C TYR A 174 4.39 -4.76 14.99
N PRO A 175 5.53 -5.44 15.22
CA PRO A 175 6.00 -6.51 14.33
C PRO A 175 5.06 -7.72 14.33
N ASN A 176 4.58 -8.15 15.50
CA ASN A 176 3.59 -9.22 15.64
C ASN A 176 2.18 -8.79 15.14
N PHE A 177 1.87 -7.50 15.28
CA PHE A 177 0.66 -6.83 14.80
C PHE A 177 0.57 -6.84 13.27
N LEU A 178 1.69 -6.68 12.56
CA LEU A 178 1.70 -6.80 11.10
C LEU A 178 1.45 -8.24 10.65
N ASP A 179 2.03 -9.22 11.34
CA ASP A 179 1.75 -10.65 11.09
C ASP A 179 0.30 -11.05 11.40
N GLU A 180 -0.32 -10.49 12.45
CA GLU A 180 -1.74 -10.68 12.78
C GLU A 180 -2.69 -9.96 11.80
N ILE A 181 -2.35 -8.75 11.33
CA ILE A 181 -3.10 -8.06 10.25
C ILE A 181 -3.18 -8.94 9.00
N TYR A 182 -2.07 -9.59 8.66
CA TYR A 182 -2.05 -10.50 7.52
C TYR A 182 -2.91 -11.75 7.76
N THR A 183 -3.19 -12.12 8.99
CA THR A 183 -4.07 -13.26 9.32
C THR A 183 -5.55 -12.87 9.39
N ILE A 184 -5.86 -11.59 9.65
CA ILE A 184 -7.21 -11.08 9.92
C ILE A 184 -7.88 -10.38 8.71
N LEU A 185 -7.10 -9.69 7.85
CA LEU A 185 -7.62 -9.09 6.60
C LEU A 185 -7.85 -10.15 5.51
#